data_AF-A0A0N9UWN1-F1
#
_entry.id   AF-A0A0N9UWN1-F1
#
_cell.length_a   1.000
_cell.length_b   1.000
_cell.length_c   1.000
_cell.angle_alpha   90.00
_cell.angle_beta   90.00
_cell.angle_gamma   90.00
#
_symmetry.space_group_name_H-M   'P 1'
#
loop_
_entity.id
_entity.type
_entity.pdbx_description
1 polymer ?
#
loop_
_entity_poly.entity_id
_entity_poly.type
_entity_poly.pdbx_seq_one_letter_code
_entity_poly.pdbx_strand_id
1 'polypeptide(L)'
;MKRIVRAFNRGVIDAVRDPEAAVAAAMRRDSSLRREVELSRLTETLRHEMNHAERAALGIGDASDARLSRAIAAMVETKSLPRTPATRSIFTRAFLPPKNARLS
;
A
#
# COMPACT_ATOMS: atom_id res chain seq x y z
N MET A 1 4.59 7.86 -14.95
CA MET A 1 4.45 7.24 -13.61
C MET A 1 3.59 8.04 -12.62
N LYS A 2 3.80 9.36 -12.38
CA LYS A 2 2.98 10.18 -11.44
C LYS A 2 1.45 10.00 -11.57
N ARG A 3 0.92 9.98 -12.81
CA ARG A 3 -0.52 9.83 -13.07
C ARG A 3 -1.05 8.45 -12.64
N ILE A 4 -0.27 7.39 -12.86
CA ILE A 4 -0.64 6.01 -12.48
C ILE A 4 -0.70 5.90 -10.95
N VAL A 5 0.33 6.39 -10.25
CA VAL A 5 0.36 6.35 -8.78
C VAL A 5 -0.77 7.17 -8.18
N ARG A 6 -1.10 8.33 -8.78
CA ARG A 6 -2.26 9.13 -8.36
C ARG A 6 -3.58 8.38 -8.54
N ALA A 7 -3.77 7.71 -9.68
CA ALA A 7 -4.97 6.92 -9.94
C ALA A 7 -5.09 5.74 -8.95
N PHE A 8 -3.98 5.06 -8.65
CA PHE A 8 -3.95 3.99 -7.66
C PHE A 8 -4.32 4.50 -6.25
N ASN A 9 -3.69 5.58 -5.79
CA ASN A 9 -4.02 6.21 -4.51
C ASN A 9 -5.50 6.59 -4.43
N ARG A 10 -6.07 7.11 -5.53
CA ARG A 10 -7.50 7.42 -5.58
C ARG A 10 -8.36 6.15 -5.44
N GLY A 11 -8.01 5.07 -6.12
CA GLY A 11 -8.69 3.79 -5.99
C GLY A 11 -8.69 3.23 -4.56
N VAL A 12 -7.57 3.36 -3.84
CA VAL A 12 -7.50 2.96 -2.41
C VAL A 12 -8.44 3.82 -1.56
N ILE A 13 -8.45 5.15 -1.76
CA ILE A 13 -9.35 6.06 -1.02
C ILE A 13 -10.81 5.72 -1.31
N ASP A 14 -11.15 5.47 -2.57
CA ASP A 14 -12.51 5.12 -2.97
C ASP A 14 -12.92 3.76 -2.36
N ALA A 15 -12.01 2.78 -2.28
CA ALA A 15 -12.27 1.49 -1.63
C ALA A 15 -12.47 1.57 -0.12
N VAL A 16 -11.77 2.50 0.56
CA VAL A 16 -11.99 2.76 1.99
C VAL A 16 -13.34 3.45 2.22
N ARG A 17 -13.75 4.33 1.30
CA ARG A 17 -15.02 5.06 1.39
C ARG A 17 -16.22 4.17 1.10
N ASP A 18 -16.10 3.27 0.12
CA ASP A 18 -17.16 2.38 -0.32
C ASP A 18 -16.59 0.97 -0.61
N PRO A 19 -16.42 0.14 0.43
CA PRO A 19 -15.93 -1.23 0.29
C PRO A 19 -16.81 -2.10 -0.60
N GLU A 20 -18.13 -1.87 -0.63
CA GLU A 20 -19.05 -2.63 -1.48
C GLU A 20 -18.83 -2.34 -2.96
N ALA A 21 -18.69 -1.07 -3.34
CA ALA A 21 -18.38 -0.69 -4.70
C ALA A 21 -17.00 -1.22 -5.14
N ALA A 22 -16.02 -1.27 -4.23
CA ALA A 22 -14.71 -1.86 -4.51
C ALA A 22 -14.79 -3.37 -4.76
N VAL A 23 -15.53 -4.11 -3.93
CA VAL A 23 -15.77 -5.55 -4.14
C VAL A 23 -16.52 -5.78 -5.45
N ALA A 24 -17.57 -5.01 -5.73
CA ALA A 24 -18.29 -5.10 -6.99
C ALA A 24 -17.38 -4.82 -8.20
N ALA A 25 -16.44 -3.88 -8.08
CA ALA A 25 -15.45 -3.60 -9.13
C ALA A 25 -14.46 -4.76 -9.33
N ALA A 26 -14.01 -5.40 -8.26
CA ALA A 26 -13.16 -6.59 -8.33
C ALA A 26 -13.89 -7.77 -8.99
N MET A 27 -15.15 -8.03 -8.59
CA MET A 27 -15.97 -9.11 -9.14
C MET A 27 -16.26 -8.95 -10.64
N ARG A 28 -16.36 -7.71 -11.15
CA ARG A 28 -16.47 -7.47 -12.61
C ARG A 28 -15.23 -7.92 -13.38
N ARG A 29 -14.08 -7.99 -12.71
CA ARG A 29 -12.79 -8.36 -13.29
C ARG A 29 -12.46 -9.84 -13.08
N ASP A 30 -12.99 -10.43 -12.02
CA ASP A 30 -12.91 -11.85 -11.71
C ASP A 30 -14.26 -12.34 -11.16
N SER A 31 -14.99 -13.08 -12.00
CA SER A 31 -16.32 -13.60 -11.68
C SER A 31 -16.31 -14.80 -10.72
N SER A 32 -15.14 -15.33 -10.36
CA SER A 32 -15.03 -16.43 -9.38
C SER A 32 -15.14 -15.94 -7.92
N LEU A 33 -14.97 -14.63 -7.70
CA LEU A 33 -15.03 -14.01 -6.39
C LEU A 33 -16.44 -14.04 -5.80
N ARG A 34 -16.53 -14.22 -4.48
CA ARG A 34 -17.81 -14.30 -3.75
C ARG A 34 -18.02 -13.05 -2.89
N ARG A 35 -19.01 -12.22 -3.22
CA ARG A 35 -19.25 -10.90 -2.60
C ARG A 35 -19.08 -10.88 -1.09
N GLU A 36 -19.76 -11.77 -0.37
CA GLU A 36 -19.74 -11.83 1.10
C GLU A 36 -18.34 -12.11 1.66
N VAL A 37 -17.60 -13.03 1.03
CA VAL A 37 -16.23 -13.39 1.41
C VAL A 37 -15.29 -12.21 1.16
N GLU A 38 -15.40 -11.59 0.00
CA GLU A 38 -14.56 -10.48 -0.41
C GLU A 38 -14.79 -9.22 0.44
N LEU A 39 -16.05 -8.95 0.80
CA LEU A 39 -16.42 -7.82 1.64
C LEU A 39 -15.89 -8.01 3.06
N SER A 40 -16.02 -9.22 3.62
CA SER A 40 -15.43 -9.56 4.91
C SER A 40 -13.92 -9.39 4.89
N ARG A 41 -13.24 -9.94 3.88
CA ARG A 41 -11.78 -9.83 3.73
C ARG A 41 -11.32 -8.39 3.61
N LEU A 42 -11.94 -7.60 2.73
CA LEU A 42 -11.58 -6.20 2.54
C LEU A 42 -11.79 -5.40 3.83
N THR A 43 -12.93 -5.60 4.52
CA THR A 43 -13.22 -4.91 5.78
C THR A 43 -12.17 -5.23 6.85
N GLU A 44 -11.78 -6.49 6.97
CA GLU A 44 -10.77 -6.91 7.95
C GLU A 44 -9.38 -6.36 7.61
N THR A 45 -8.97 -6.41 6.34
CA THR A 45 -7.73 -5.77 5.87
C THR A 45 -7.71 -4.29 6.19
N LEU A 46 -8.81 -3.57 5.91
CA LEU A 46 -8.91 -2.14 6.21
C LEU A 46 -8.79 -1.87 7.72
N ARG A 47 -9.38 -2.72 8.55
CA ARG A 47 -9.41 -2.57 10.01
C ARG A 47 -8.08 -2.93 10.68
N HIS A 48 -7.40 -3.98 10.22
CA HIS A 48 -6.25 -4.56 10.91
C HIS A 48 -4.91 -4.31 10.23
N GLU A 49 -4.88 -4.38 8.90
CA GLU A 49 -3.63 -4.37 8.16
C GLU A 49 -3.30 -2.94 7.70
N MET A 50 -4.32 -2.17 7.35
CA MET A 50 -4.17 -0.82 6.82
C MET A 50 -4.41 0.30 7.83
N ASN A 51 -4.78 -0.01 9.08
CA ASN A 51 -5.10 0.99 10.12
C ASN A 51 -3.94 1.30 11.08
N HIS A 52 -2.70 0.94 10.72
CA HIS A 52 -1.55 1.22 11.58
C HIS A 52 -1.33 2.73 11.79
N ALA A 53 -1.00 3.15 13.02
CA ALA A 53 -0.88 4.57 13.41
C ALA A 53 0.11 5.39 12.54
N GLU A 54 1.12 4.73 11.97
CA GLU A 54 2.08 5.37 11.05
C GLU A 54 1.40 6.01 9.82
N ARG A 55 0.23 5.52 9.40
CA ARG A 55 -0.50 6.11 8.27
C ARG A 55 -0.83 7.59 8.50
N ALA A 56 -1.03 8.03 9.73
CA ALA A 56 -1.24 9.45 10.05
C ALA A 56 0.03 10.29 9.82
N ALA A 57 1.22 9.70 10.05
CA ALA A 57 2.50 10.37 9.87
C ALA A 57 2.92 10.42 8.40
N LEU A 58 2.71 9.34 7.65
CA LEU A 58 3.27 9.18 6.30
C LEU A 58 2.22 9.22 5.17
N GLY A 59 0.99 8.83 5.47
CA GLY A 59 -0.02 8.45 4.49
C GLY A 59 0.24 7.05 3.91
N ILE A 60 -0.83 6.35 3.51
CA ILE A 60 -0.71 5.06 2.82
C ILE A 60 0.09 5.21 1.52
N GLY A 61 1.04 4.30 1.31
CA GLY A 61 1.90 4.22 0.13
C GLY A 61 3.30 4.81 0.28
N ASP A 62 3.58 5.55 1.36
CA ASP A 62 4.97 5.88 1.73
C ASP A 62 5.61 4.78 2.59
N ALA A 63 6.93 4.85 2.75
CA ALA A 63 7.70 4.00 3.66
C ALA A 63 8.48 4.84 4.67
N SER A 64 8.77 4.31 5.86
CA SER A 64 9.80 4.88 6.73
C SER A 64 11.18 4.49 6.22
N ASP A 65 12.07 5.45 6.00
CA ASP A 65 13.44 5.18 5.56
C ASP A 65 14.20 4.33 6.59
N ALA A 66 13.96 4.55 7.88
CA ALA A 66 14.56 3.74 8.94
C ALA A 66 14.07 2.29 8.90
N ARG A 67 12.76 2.07 8.69
CA ARG A 67 12.21 0.70 8.55
C ARG A 67 12.74 0.03 7.29
N LEU A 68 12.76 0.74 6.15
CA LEU A 68 13.26 0.21 4.89
C LEU A 68 14.75 -0.14 4.98
N SER A 69 15.55 0.70 5.63
CA SER A 69 16.98 0.41 5.85
C SER A 69 17.19 -0.86 6.68
N ARG A 70 16.40 -1.07 7.74
CA ARG A 70 16.46 -2.31 8.53
C ARG A 70 16.06 -3.54 7.72
N ALA A 71 15.02 -3.43 6.90
CA ALA A 71 14.59 -4.52 6.03
C ALA A 71 15.65 -4.88 4.98
N ILE A 72 16.31 -3.88 4.39
CA ILE A 72 17.43 -4.09 3.47
C ILE A 72 18.57 -4.83 4.17
N ALA A 73 18.96 -4.38 5.37
CA ALA A 73 20.03 -5.03 6.13
C ALA A 73 19.70 -6.50 6.46
N ALA A 74 18.49 -6.78 6.94
CA ALA A 74 18.05 -8.13 7.25
C ALA A 74 18.08 -9.05 6.01
N MET A 75 17.68 -8.55 4.84
CA MET A 75 17.75 -9.31 3.59
C MET A 75 19.19 -9.58 3.14
N VAL A 76 20.08 -8.59 3.26
CA VAL A 76 21.50 -8.75 2.93
C VAL A 76 22.13 -9.83 3.81
N GLU A 77 21.86 -9.79 5.11
CA GLU A 77 22.37 -10.78 6.07
C GLU A 77 21.81 -12.18 5.77
N THR A 78 20.47 -12.31 5.73
CA THR A 78 19.79 -13.61 5.57
C THR A 78 20.14 -14.30 4.25
N LYS A 79 20.42 -13.54 3.20
CA LYS A 79 20.70 -14.07 1.85
C LYS A 79 22.18 -13.97 1.46
N SER A 80 23.04 -13.51 2.38
CA SER A 80 24.47 -13.29 2.13
C SER A 80 24.72 -12.48 0.84
N LEU A 81 23.95 -11.42 0.63
CA LEU A 81 24.03 -10.63 -0.60
C LEU A 81 25.35 -9.83 -0.63
N PRO A 82 25.97 -9.68 -1.82
CA PRO A 82 27.29 -9.06 -1.93
C PRO A 82 27.29 -7.53 -1.73
N ARG A 83 26.13 -6.90 -1.56
CA ARG A 83 26.00 -5.43 -1.48
C ARG A 83 24.78 -5.02 -0.68
N THR A 84 24.93 -3.90 0.05
CA THR A 84 23.84 -3.23 0.78
C THR A 84 23.42 -1.96 0.04
N PRO A 85 22.30 -1.95 -0.70
CA PRO A 85 21.83 -0.76 -1.40
C PRO A 85 21.32 0.31 -0.43
N ALA A 86 21.46 1.58 -0.81
CA ALA A 86 20.80 2.68 -0.10
C ALA A 86 19.27 2.64 -0.32
N THR A 87 18.50 3.14 0.65
CA THR A 87 17.02 3.20 0.57
C THR A 87 16.52 3.86 -0.70
N ARG A 88 17.13 4.99 -1.11
CA ARG A 88 16.81 5.73 -2.33
C ARG A 88 17.01 4.96 -3.63
N SER A 89 17.85 3.92 -3.61
CA SER A 89 18.07 3.04 -4.77
C SER A 89 16.95 2.01 -4.92
N ILE A 90 16.15 1.80 -3.88
CA ILE A 90 15.04 0.83 -3.83
C ILE A 90 13.68 1.54 -3.93
N PHE A 91 13.55 2.68 -3.26
CA PHE A 91 12.29 3.41 -3.17
C PHE A 91 12.48 4.89 -3.48
N THR A 92 11.57 5.45 -4.29
CA THR A 92 11.53 6.87 -4.60
C THR A 92 10.15 7.47 -4.39
N ARG A 93 10.11 8.58 -3.65
CA ARG A 93 8.88 9.36 -3.41
C ARG A 93 8.52 10.27 -4.59
N ALA A 94 9.36 10.34 -5.62
CA ALA A 94 9.20 11.27 -6.75
C ALA A 94 7.87 11.12 -7.52
N PHE A 95 7.17 10.00 -7.34
CA PHE A 95 5.89 9.73 -7.99
C PHE A 95 4.68 9.77 -7.06
N LEU A 96 4.89 9.85 -5.74
CA LEU A 96 3.80 9.85 -4.77
C LEU A 96 2.97 11.14 -4.88
N PRO A 97 1.65 11.05 -4.61
CA PRO A 97 0.85 12.23 -4.32
C PRO A 97 1.40 12.98 -3.09
N PRO A 98 1.15 14.29 -2.96
CA PRO A 98 1.47 15.02 -1.72
C PRO A 98 0.77 14.37 -0.52
N LYS A 99 1.30 14.57 0.70
CA LYS A 99 0.78 13.92 1.93
C LYS A 99 -0.71 14.15 2.13
N ASN A 100 -1.18 15.37 1.98
CA ASN A 100 -2.60 15.73 2.14
C ASN A 100 -3.55 15.08 1.11
N ALA A 101 -3.03 14.47 0.05
CA ALA A 101 -3.82 13.73 -0.93
C ALA A 101 -3.81 12.20 -0.68
N ARG A 102 -3.08 11.73 0.34
CA ARG A 102 -2.97 10.32 0.71
C ARG A 102 -3.89 10.01 1.89
N LEU A 103 -4.40 8.78 1.95
CA LEU A 103 -5.16 8.30 3.09
C LEU A 103 -4.27 8.33 4.35
N SER A 104 -4.68 9.10 5.36
CA SER A 104 -3.96 9.33 6.62
C SER A 104 -4.82 8.94 7.81
#